data_AF-A0A5N8XHF0-F1
#
_entry.id   AF-A0A5N8XHF0-F1
#
_cell.length_a   1.000
_cell.length_b   1.000
_cell.length_c   1.000
_cell.angle_alpha   90.00
_cell.angle_beta   90.00
_cell.angle_gamma   90.00
#
_symmetry.space_group_name_H-M   'P 1'
#
loop_
_entity.id
_entity.type
_entity.pdbx_description
1 polymer ?
#
loop_
_entity_poly.entity_id
_entity_poly.type
_entity_poly.pdbx_seq_one_letter_code
_entity_poly.pdbx_strand_id
1 'polypeptide(L)'
;MNTDGPFRGRCPGRVRRYARQGPTPGDASSVRARLIAPGQAPFELPYDHPVQFFSYALVQEKATQIYYQQLRAVVSDPVLVQVLARLSRDEARHFTFMADVVAQYLRVYGDAVVDPVRDVIANFRMERTCR
;
A
#
# COMPACT_ATOMS: atom_id res chain seq x y z
N MET A 1 -28.22 -10.15 22.80
CA MET A 1 -28.20 -9.23 21.66
C MET A 1 -26.85 -9.33 21.00
N ASN A 2 -26.87 -9.63 19.71
CA ASN A 2 -25.78 -10.17 18.93
C ASN A 2 -24.86 -9.05 18.43
N THR A 3 -23.55 -9.15 18.64
CA THR A 3 -22.53 -8.25 18.07
C THR A 3 -21.52 -9.06 17.26
N ASP A 4 -21.99 -9.72 16.21
CA ASP A 4 -21.13 -10.35 15.19
C ASP A 4 -20.96 -9.35 14.03
N GLY A 5 -19.82 -8.65 14.03
CA GLY A 5 -19.34 -7.88 12.87
C GLY A 5 -18.57 -8.77 11.87
N PRO A 6 -18.40 -8.35 10.60
CA PRO A 6 -18.04 -9.24 9.48
C PRO A 6 -16.55 -9.57 9.35
N PHE A 7 -15.70 -9.19 10.32
CA PHE A 7 -14.24 -9.46 10.27
C PHE A 7 -13.87 -10.73 11.05
N ARG A 8 -14.28 -11.91 10.56
CA ARG A 8 -13.71 -13.20 11.00
C ARG A 8 -12.86 -13.82 9.90
N GLY A 9 -11.62 -13.36 9.81
CA GLY A 9 -10.48 -14.09 9.23
C GLY A 9 -9.42 -14.24 10.31
N ARG A 10 -9.44 -15.35 11.04
CA ARG A 10 -8.55 -15.63 12.17
C ARG A 10 -7.24 -16.23 11.66
N CYS A 11 -6.16 -15.45 11.55
CA CYS A 11 -4.82 -16.01 11.35
C CYS A 11 -4.38 -16.74 12.65
N PRO A 12 -3.94 -18.00 12.58
CA PRO A 12 -3.43 -18.68 13.75
C PRO A 12 -2.00 -18.23 14.02
N GLY A 13 -1.80 -17.54 15.14
CA GLY A 13 -0.50 -17.50 15.81
C GLY A 13 0.21 -16.15 15.83
N ARG A 14 0.47 -15.70 17.06
CA ARG A 14 1.47 -14.71 17.46
C ARG A 14 1.05 -13.24 17.33
N VAL A 15 0.28 -12.78 18.31
CA VAL A 15 0.34 -11.38 18.77
C VAL A 15 1.77 -11.14 19.28
N ARG A 16 2.68 -10.78 18.37
CA ARG A 16 4.01 -10.29 18.76
C ARG A 16 3.77 -8.89 19.33
N ARG A 17 3.78 -8.77 20.66
CA ARG A 17 4.01 -7.46 21.29
C ARG A 17 5.23 -6.86 20.59
N TYR A 18 5.14 -5.63 20.10
CA TYR A 18 6.31 -4.84 19.72
C TYR A 18 7.11 -4.58 21.00
N ALA A 19 7.84 -5.60 21.45
CA ALA A 19 8.83 -5.48 22.49
C ALA A 19 9.90 -4.49 21.99
N ARG A 20 10.40 -3.67 22.89
CA ARG A 20 11.43 -2.63 22.71
C ARG A 20 12.81 -3.17 22.27
N GLN A 21 12.83 -4.12 21.36
CA GLN A 21 14.02 -4.57 20.65
C GLN A 21 13.72 -4.27 19.19
N GLY A 22 14.13 -3.08 18.77
CA GLY A 22 14.38 -2.85 17.36
C GLY A 22 15.28 -3.97 16.82
N PRO A 23 15.24 -4.25 15.51
CA PRO A 23 16.14 -5.24 14.93
C PRO A 23 17.54 -4.95 15.45
N THR A 24 18.19 -5.97 16.04
CA THR A 24 19.64 -5.92 16.21
C THR A 24 20.21 -5.47 14.87
N PRO A 25 21.25 -4.62 14.81
CA PRO A 25 21.89 -4.27 13.55
C PRO A 25 22.55 -5.54 13.00
N GLY A 26 21.75 -6.43 12.42
CA GLY A 26 22.21 -7.46 11.53
C GLY A 26 22.78 -6.72 10.34
N ASP A 27 23.94 -7.19 9.89
CA ASP A 27 24.64 -6.71 8.72
C ASP A 27 23.65 -6.22 7.65
N ALA A 28 23.82 -4.98 7.19
CA ALA A 28 22.96 -4.36 6.18
C ALA A 28 22.83 -5.27 4.94
N SER A 29 23.85 -6.08 4.64
CA SER A 29 23.81 -7.11 3.61
C SER A 29 22.71 -8.15 3.85
N SER A 30 22.54 -8.61 5.11
CA SER A 30 21.56 -9.60 5.52
C SER A 30 20.13 -9.06 5.45
N VAL A 31 19.93 -7.78 5.78
CA VAL A 31 18.63 -7.11 5.63
C VAL A 31 18.30 -6.96 4.16
N ARG A 32 19.26 -6.51 3.35
CA ARG A 32 19.10 -6.35 1.90
C ARG A 32 18.76 -7.66 1.22
N ALA A 33 19.47 -8.75 1.55
CA ALA A 33 19.19 -10.09 1.03
C ALA A 33 17.75 -10.56 1.34
N ARG A 34 17.26 -10.31 2.55
CA ARG A 34 15.87 -10.65 2.94
C ARG A 34 14.82 -9.79 2.26
N LEU A 35 15.16 -8.59 1.79
CA LEU A 35 14.25 -7.69 1.06
C LEU A 35 14.25 -7.93 -0.45
N ILE A 36 15.34 -8.48 -1.01
CA ILE A 36 15.42 -8.82 -2.44
C ILE A 36 14.40 -9.89 -2.81
N ALA A 37 14.32 -10.99 -2.05
CA ALA A 37 13.44 -12.11 -2.40
C ALA A 37 11.95 -11.70 -2.51
N PRO A 38 11.37 -10.93 -1.58
CA PRO A 38 10.02 -10.36 -1.74
C PRO A 38 9.91 -9.36 -2.92
N GLY A 39 10.97 -8.61 -3.23
CA GLY A 39 10.99 -7.67 -4.36
C GLY A 39 11.09 -8.34 -5.73
N GLN A 40 11.40 -9.65 -5.78
CA GLN A 40 11.42 -10.45 -7.00
C GLN A 40 10.17 -11.31 -7.19
N ALA A 41 9.19 -11.20 -6.28
CA ALA A 41 7.92 -11.90 -6.45
C ALA A 41 7.22 -11.39 -7.72
N PRO A 42 6.65 -12.28 -8.56
CA PRO A 42 5.89 -11.86 -9.73
C PRO A 42 4.77 -10.90 -9.33
N PHE A 43 4.77 -9.71 -9.94
CA PHE A 43 3.68 -8.76 -9.80
C PHE A 43 2.71 -8.97 -10.96
N GLU A 44 1.66 -9.75 -10.68
CA GLU A 44 0.59 -10.00 -11.64
C GLU A 44 -0.69 -9.34 -11.13
N LEU A 45 -1.20 -8.41 -11.91
CA LEU A 45 -2.55 -7.86 -11.74
C LEU A 45 -3.42 -8.40 -12.88
N PRO A 46 -4.60 -8.96 -12.59
CA PRO A 46 -5.50 -9.52 -13.60
C PRO A 46 -6.31 -8.38 -14.26
N TYR A 47 -5.62 -7.42 -14.88
CA TYR A 47 -6.24 -6.27 -15.51
C TYR A 47 -5.98 -6.28 -17.01
N ASP A 48 -7.05 -6.17 -17.79
CA ASP A 48 -6.99 -6.19 -19.24
C ASP A 48 -6.80 -4.78 -19.82
N HIS A 49 -7.15 -3.73 -19.06
CA HIS A 49 -7.09 -2.35 -19.52
C HIS A 49 -6.01 -1.52 -18.79
N PRO A 50 -5.15 -0.77 -19.50
CA PRO A 50 -4.08 0.04 -18.89
C PRO A 50 -4.56 0.99 -17.76
N VAL A 51 -5.75 1.60 -17.92
CA VAL A 51 -6.34 2.47 -16.89
C VAL A 51 -6.52 1.77 -15.53
N GLN A 52 -6.72 0.45 -15.53
CA GLN A 52 -6.90 -0.32 -14.30
C GLN A 52 -5.60 -0.45 -13.52
N PHE A 53 -4.46 -0.64 -14.19
CA PHE A 53 -3.15 -0.63 -13.56
C PHE A 53 -2.85 0.71 -12.89
N PHE A 54 -3.09 1.81 -13.59
CA PHE A 54 -2.90 3.15 -13.04
C PHE A 54 -3.88 3.45 -11.90
N SER A 55 -5.12 2.95 -11.99
CA SER A 55 -6.11 3.08 -10.91
C SER A 55 -5.69 2.29 -9.67
N TYR A 56 -5.12 1.09 -9.84
CA TYR A 56 -4.63 0.29 -8.73
C TYR A 56 -3.46 0.99 -8.04
N ALA A 57 -2.47 1.45 -8.83
CA ALA A 57 -1.34 2.21 -8.31
C ALA A 57 -1.83 3.48 -7.59
N LEU A 58 -2.77 4.23 -8.16
CA LEU A 58 -3.36 5.41 -7.53
C LEU A 58 -3.91 5.11 -6.13
N VAL A 59 -4.69 4.03 -5.99
CA VAL A 59 -5.27 3.65 -4.70
C VAL A 59 -4.19 3.15 -3.73
N GLN A 60 -3.21 2.37 -4.23
CA GLN A 60 -2.07 1.89 -3.45
C GLN A 60 -1.28 3.06 -2.87
N GLU A 61 -0.87 4.02 -3.70
CA GLU A 61 -0.09 5.20 -3.30
C GLU A 61 -0.84 6.04 -2.27
N LYS A 62 -2.15 6.19 -2.44
CA LYS A 62 -2.96 6.93 -1.45
C LYS A 62 -3.01 6.20 -0.11
N ALA A 63 -3.16 4.87 -0.14
CA ALA A 63 -3.25 4.07 1.06
C ALA A 63 -1.90 4.01 1.81
N THR A 64 -0.77 3.87 1.11
CA THR A 64 0.58 3.92 1.70
C THR A 64 0.90 5.30 2.26
N GLN A 65 0.51 6.37 1.56
CA GLN A 65 0.61 7.73 2.07
C GLN A 65 -0.09 7.88 3.43
N ILE A 66 -1.37 7.46 3.51
CA ILE A 66 -2.17 7.55 4.74
C ILE A 66 -1.55 6.68 5.85
N TYR A 67 -1.08 5.47 5.51
CA TYR A 67 -0.39 4.60 6.45
C TYR A 67 0.83 5.29 7.09
N TYR A 68 1.70 5.93 6.29
CA TYR A 68 2.85 6.64 6.83
C TYR A 68 2.46 7.84 7.69
N GLN A 69 1.39 8.55 7.34
CA GLN A 69 0.87 9.66 8.16
C GLN A 69 0.37 9.16 9.52
N GLN A 70 -0.41 8.08 9.53
CA GLN A 70 -0.94 7.47 10.74
C GLN A 70 0.17 6.90 11.62
N LEU A 71 1.14 6.19 11.03
CA LEU A 71 2.29 5.65 11.75
C LEU A 71 3.14 6.78 12.36
N ARG A 72 3.36 7.87 11.62
CA ARG A 72 4.10 9.03 12.13
C ARG A 72 3.45 9.62 13.38
N ALA A 73 2.12 9.61 13.47
CA ALA A 73 1.39 10.18 14.60
C ALA A 73 1.56 9.40 15.91
N VAL A 74 2.02 8.13 15.85
CA VAL A 74 2.10 7.24 17.02
C VAL A 74 3.54 6.85 17.40
N VAL A 75 4.55 7.26 16.64
CA VAL A 75 5.96 6.95 16.92
C VAL A 75 6.65 8.11 17.64
N SER A 76 7.52 7.80 18.61
CA SER A 76 8.25 8.81 19.39
C SER A 76 9.69 9.05 18.90
N ASP A 77 10.22 8.19 18.03
CA ASP A 77 11.59 8.32 17.51
C ASP A 77 11.67 9.50 16.51
N PRO A 78 12.48 10.54 16.78
CA PRO A 78 12.52 11.73 15.95
C PRO A 78 13.13 11.49 14.56
N VAL A 79 14.04 10.52 14.41
CA VAL A 79 14.61 10.16 13.11
C VAL A 79 13.57 9.43 12.27
N LEU A 80 12.86 8.48 12.88
CA LEU A 80 11.80 7.74 12.21
C LEU A 80 10.66 8.68 11.76
N VAL A 81 10.28 9.67 12.58
CA VAL A 81 9.31 10.70 12.21
C VAL A 81 9.72 11.44 10.93
N GLN A 82 10.99 11.82 10.81
CA GLN A 82 11.49 12.50 9.62
C GLN A 82 11.50 11.61 8.37
N VAL A 83 11.85 10.33 8.53
CA VAL A 83 11.82 9.35 7.43
C VAL A 83 10.39 9.16 6.94
N LEU A 84 9.43 8.91 7.84
CA LEU A 84 8.02 8.74 7.49
C LEU A 84 7.44 10.00 6.83
N ALA A 85 7.87 11.19 7.24
CA ALA A 85 7.47 12.44 6.60
C ALA A 85 8.05 12.62 5.18
N ARG A 86 9.22 12.06 4.89
CA ARG A 86 9.78 12.03 3.53
C ARG A 86 9.04 11.02 2.66
N LEU A 87 8.85 9.79 3.16
CA LEU A 87 8.11 8.73 2.46
C LEU A 87 6.68 9.17 2.12
N SER A 88 5.93 9.71 3.09
CA SER A 88 4.57 10.21 2.85
C SER A 88 4.50 11.32 1.79
N ARG A 89 5.55 12.15 1.66
CA ARG A 89 5.61 13.17 0.61
C ARG A 89 5.93 12.58 -0.76
N ASP A 90 6.67 11.48 -0.80
CA ASP A 90 6.98 10.78 -2.03
C ASP A 90 5.72 10.12 -2.61
N GLU A 91 4.99 9.36 -1.78
CA GLU A 91 3.72 8.74 -2.21
C GLU A 91 2.66 9.78 -2.59
N ALA A 92 2.72 10.99 -2.01
CA ALA A 92 1.88 12.10 -2.43
C ALA A 92 2.13 12.50 -3.90
N ARG A 93 3.41 12.53 -4.31
CA ARG A 93 3.80 12.88 -5.68
C ARG A 93 3.46 11.76 -6.64
N HIS A 94 3.70 10.51 -6.25
CA HIS A 94 3.29 9.34 -7.02
C HIS A 94 1.78 9.31 -7.22
N PHE A 95 1.00 9.55 -6.15
CA PHE A 95 -0.45 9.68 -6.24
C PHE A 95 -0.87 10.76 -7.24
N THR A 96 -0.30 11.97 -7.17
CA THR A 96 -0.64 13.05 -8.10
C THR A 96 -0.37 12.64 -9.54
N PHE A 97 0.79 12.04 -9.81
CA PHE A 97 1.12 11.54 -11.15
C PHE A 97 0.08 10.52 -11.66
N MET A 98 -0.26 9.51 -10.85
CA MET A 98 -1.24 8.51 -11.25
C MET A 98 -2.64 9.11 -11.42
N ALA A 99 -3.02 10.09 -10.59
CA ALA A 99 -4.28 10.81 -10.70
C ALA A 99 -4.38 11.61 -12.00
N ASP A 100 -3.29 12.27 -12.42
CA ASP A 100 -3.26 13.01 -13.68
C ASP A 100 -3.44 12.09 -14.88
N VAL A 101 -2.78 10.91 -14.86
CA VAL A 101 -2.93 9.89 -15.90
C VAL A 101 -4.37 9.37 -15.96
N VAL A 102 -4.95 8.94 -14.84
CA VAL A 102 -6.33 8.43 -14.79
C VAL A 102 -7.34 9.51 -15.21
N ALA A 103 -7.14 10.75 -14.77
CA ALA A 103 -7.98 11.87 -15.16
C ALA A 103 -7.90 12.15 -16.67
N GLN A 104 -6.73 11.98 -17.29
CA GLN A 104 -6.60 12.09 -18.74
C GLN A 104 -7.35 10.98 -19.47
N TYR A 105 -7.31 9.73 -18.99
CA TYR A 105 -8.13 8.65 -19.54
C TYR A 105 -9.62 8.97 -19.47
N LEU A 106 -10.11 9.48 -18.32
CA LEU A 106 -11.50 9.87 -18.15
C LEU A 106 -11.92 10.99 -19.12
N ARG A 107 -11.04 11.97 -19.38
CA ARG A 107 -11.33 13.05 -20.34
C ARG A 107 -11.36 12.59 -21.79
N VAL A 108 -10.47 11.66 -22.16
CA VAL A 108 -10.33 11.20 -23.56
C VAL A 108 -11.36 10.15 -23.92
N TYR A 109 -11.62 9.20 -23.01
CA TYR A 109 -12.43 8.02 -23.29
C TYR A 109 -13.80 8.04 -22.57
N GLY A 110 -14.04 9.01 -21.68
CA GLY A 110 -15.33 9.22 -21.03
C GLY A 110 -15.81 7.98 -20.27
N ASP A 111 -17.08 7.64 -20.46
CA ASP A 111 -17.75 6.53 -19.76
C ASP A 111 -17.10 5.16 -20.00
N ALA A 112 -16.40 4.99 -21.13
CA ALA A 112 -15.77 3.71 -21.50
C ALA A 112 -14.71 3.24 -20.49
N VAL A 113 -14.13 4.16 -19.70
CA VAL A 113 -13.12 3.84 -18.68
C VAL A 113 -13.64 3.95 -17.25
N VAL A 114 -14.88 4.40 -17.05
CA VAL A 114 -15.47 4.56 -15.71
C VAL A 114 -15.64 3.21 -15.01
N ASP A 115 -16.24 2.24 -15.69
CA ASP A 115 -16.46 0.90 -15.13
C ASP A 115 -15.14 0.18 -14.79
N PRO A 116 -14.13 0.14 -15.69
CA PRO A 116 -12.82 -0.40 -15.35
C PRO A 116 -12.17 0.24 -14.11
N VAL A 117 -12.23 1.57 -13.99
CA VAL A 117 -11.69 2.29 -12.81
C VAL A 117 -12.47 1.91 -11.55
N ARG A 118 -13.79 1.88 -11.65
CA ARG A 118 -14.69 1.51 -10.55
C ARG A 118 -14.39 0.10 -10.04
N ASP A 119 -14.20 -0.85 -10.94
CA ASP A 119 -13.93 -2.25 -10.61
C ASP A 119 -12.65 -2.40 -9.81
N VAL A 120 -11.60 -1.65 -10.16
CA VAL A 120 -10.34 -1.65 -9.41
C VAL A 120 -10.54 -1.09 -8.00
N ILE A 121 -11.23 0.05 -7.87
CA ILE A 121 -11.46 0.69 -6.57
C ILE A 121 -12.32 -0.23 -5.68
N ALA A 122 -13.37 -0.83 -6.23
CA ALA A 122 -14.29 -1.70 -5.48
C ALA A 122 -13.63 -2.99 -5.01
N ASN A 123 -12.71 -3.54 -5.81
CA ASN A 123 -12.04 -4.82 -5.53
C ASN A 123 -10.62 -4.65 -4.99
N PHE A 124 -10.21 -3.43 -4.66
CA PHE A 124 -8.85 -3.13 -4.22
C PHE A 124 -8.46 -3.98 -3.00
N ARG A 125 -7.30 -4.63 -3.10
CA ARG A 125 -6.67 -5.38 -2.01
C ARG A 125 -5.21 -4.97 -1.93
N MET A 126 -4.75 -4.68 -0.72
CA MET A 126 -3.32 -4.45 -0.49
C MET A 126 -2.54 -5.75 -0.72
N GLU A 127 -1.56 -5.70 -1.61
CA GLU A 127 -0.66 -6.80 -1.97
C GLU A 127 0.11 -7.40 -0.76
N ARG A 128 0.27 -6.63 0.31
CA ARG A 128 0.98 -7.07 1.53
C ARG A 128 0.11 -7.86 2.51
N THR A 129 -1.09 -8.27 2.10
CA THR A 129 -1.90 -9.19 2.91
C THR A 129 -1.35 -10.60 2.73
N CYS A 130 -0.86 -11.21 3.80
CA CYS A 130 -0.44 -12.62 3.80
C CYS A 130 -1.55 -13.49 3.19
N ARG A 131 -1.19 -14.33 2.22
CA ARG A 131 -2.04 -15.40 1.71
C ARG A 131 -1.79 -16.67 2.52
#